data_AF-A0A3Q3VRN9-F1
#
_entry.id   AF-A0A3Q3VRN9-F1
#
_cell.length_a   1.000
_cell.length_b   1.000
_cell.length_c   1.000
_cell.angle_alpha   90.00
_cell.angle_beta   90.00
_cell.angle_gamma   90.00
#
_symmetry.space_group_name_H-M   'P 1'
#
loop_
_entity.id
_entity.type
_entity.pdbx_description
1 polymer ?
#
loop_
_entity_poly.entity_id
_entity_poly.type
_entity_poly.pdbx_seq_one_letter_code
_entity_poly.pdbx_strand_id
1 'polypeptide(L)'
;PMSFLFPLCFSRAGEIIGGHQAVPHSRPYMAIIERELPSKKASFCDGFLLNKEFVMTAAHCQARLGDSGGPLVCEDGKAYGVVSAFFTPHSGDPSINIFTKISDYASWINSTMNIRLLEVK
;
A
#
# COMPACT_ATOMS: atom_id res chain seq x y z
N PRO A 1 26.60 16.55 17.83
CA PRO A 1 26.36 16.47 19.29
C PRO A 1 24.85 16.44 19.59
N MET A 2 24.37 15.23 19.85
CA MET A 2 23.35 14.87 20.84
C MET A 2 22.01 15.62 20.84
N SER A 3 20.97 14.89 20.41
CA SER A 3 19.71 14.82 21.16
C SER A 3 18.91 13.58 20.73
N PHE A 4 19.10 12.50 21.50
CA PHE A 4 18.16 11.39 21.63
C PHE A 4 16.90 11.92 22.34
N LEU A 5 15.74 11.70 21.74
CA LEU A 5 14.45 11.67 22.44
C LEU A 5 13.58 10.59 21.78
N PHE A 6 13.55 9.40 22.38
CA PHE A 6 12.31 8.60 22.46
C PHE A 6 11.53 9.23 23.62
N PRO A 7 10.24 9.62 23.47
CA PRO A 7 9.16 8.64 23.50
C PRO A 7 7.89 9.05 22.71
N LEU A 8 6.87 8.18 22.78
CA LEU A 8 5.47 8.30 22.35
C LEU A 8 5.16 7.62 21.00
N CYS A 9 4.69 6.38 21.14
CA CYS A 9 3.88 5.65 20.18
C CYS A 9 2.62 6.49 19.86
N PHE A 10 2.70 7.34 18.84
CA PHE A 10 1.54 7.94 18.20
C PHE A 10 1.38 7.28 16.83
N SER A 11 0.50 6.29 16.72
CA SER A 11 0.09 5.80 15.41
C SER A 11 -0.81 6.86 14.75
N ARG A 12 -0.23 7.73 13.92
CA ARG A 12 -1.01 8.45 12.91
C ARG A 12 -1.36 7.45 11.82
N ALA A 13 -2.63 7.38 11.46
CA ALA A 13 -3.06 6.65 10.27
C ALA A 13 -2.31 7.22 9.05
N GLY A 14 -1.43 6.43 8.46
CA GLY A 14 -0.57 6.82 7.33
C GLY A 14 0.95 6.85 7.61
N GLU A 15 1.44 6.34 8.74
CA GLU A 15 2.88 6.13 8.96
C GLU A 15 3.25 4.64 8.86
N ILE A 16 4.24 4.32 8.02
CA ILE A 16 4.80 2.97 7.89
C ILE A 16 5.63 2.65 9.13
N ILE A 17 5.09 1.82 10.02
CA ILE A 17 5.74 1.44 11.28
C ILE A 17 7.06 0.72 11.02
N GLY A 18 8.16 1.23 11.60
CA GLY A 18 9.50 0.66 11.44
C GLY A 18 10.13 0.91 10.06
N GLY A 19 9.52 1.75 9.23
CA GLY A 19 10.02 2.12 7.91
C GLY A 19 11.14 3.16 7.95
N HIS A 20 11.68 3.45 6.76
CA HIS A 20 12.56 4.58 6.50
C HIS A 20 12.09 5.28 5.23
N GLN A 21 12.47 6.55 5.06
CA GLN A 21 12.11 7.29 3.86
C GLN A 21 12.69 6.61 2.61
N ALA A 22 11.82 6.36 1.63
CA ALA A 22 12.25 5.81 0.36
C ALA A 22 13.18 6.78 -0.38
N VAL A 23 14.19 6.24 -1.07
CA VAL A 23 15.06 7.03 -1.94
C VAL A 23 14.19 7.69 -3.03
N PRO A 24 14.35 9.00 -3.31
CA PRO A 24 13.57 9.67 -4.35
C PRO A 24 13.60 8.91 -5.68
N HIS A 25 12.44 8.77 -6.31
CA HIS A 25 12.25 8.06 -7.59
C HIS A 25 12.57 6.54 -7.58
N SER A 26 12.89 5.94 -6.43
CA SER A 26 13.20 4.50 -6.34
C SER A 26 11.98 3.58 -6.43
N ARG A 27 10.76 4.13 -6.46
CA ARG A 27 9.49 3.40 -6.47
C ARG A 27 8.55 3.98 -7.54
N PRO A 28 8.93 3.95 -8.84
CA PRO A 28 8.19 4.61 -9.91
C PRO A 28 6.83 3.96 -10.21
N TYR A 29 6.63 2.72 -9.76
CA TYR A 29 5.38 1.98 -9.91
C TYR A 29 4.29 2.40 -8.93
N MET A 30 4.61 3.15 -7.86
CA MET A 30 3.62 3.59 -6.88
C MET A 30 2.66 4.61 -7.49
N ALA A 31 1.37 4.42 -7.25
CA ALA A 31 0.30 5.29 -7.73
C ALA A 31 -0.54 5.79 -6.56
N ILE A 32 -0.94 7.06 -6.61
CA ILE A 32 -1.91 7.65 -5.67
C ILE A 32 -3.27 7.65 -6.37
N ILE A 33 -4.29 7.14 -5.68
CA ILE A 33 -5.67 7.09 -6.14
C ILE A 33 -6.49 8.07 -5.32
N GLU A 34 -6.77 9.21 -5.92
CA GLU A 34 -7.56 10.27 -5.30
C GLU A 34 -9.02 10.18 -5.74
N ARG A 35 -9.92 10.50 -4.81
CA ARG A 35 -11.34 10.70 -5.12
C ARG A 35 -11.72 12.11 -4.74
N GLU A 36 -12.29 12.85 -5.68
CA GLU A 36 -12.92 14.13 -5.39
C GLU A 36 -14.14 13.90 -4.49
N LEU A 37 -14.01 14.24 -3.21
CA LEU A 37 -15.12 14.22 -2.26
C LEU A 37 -15.71 15.64 -2.13
N PRO A 38 -17.04 15.76 -1.96
CA PRO A 38 -17.70 17.06 -1.75
C PRO A 38 -17.16 17.82 -0.52
N SER A 39 -16.71 17.07 0.48
CA SER A 39 -15.95 17.58 1.61
C SER A 39 -14.48 17.68 1.22
N LYS A 40 -13.89 18.88 1.27
CA LYS A 40 -12.48 19.23 0.96
C LYS A 40 -11.42 18.50 1.81
N LYS A 41 -11.68 17.30 2.30
CA LYS A 41 -10.74 16.48 3.06
C LYS A 41 -9.98 15.61 2.05
N ALA A 42 -8.67 15.83 1.97
CA ALA A 42 -7.78 15.00 1.16
C ALA A 42 -7.91 13.54 1.62
N SER A 43 -8.35 12.71 0.69
CA SER A 43 -8.66 11.32 0.92
C SER A 43 -8.11 10.60 -0.31
N PHE A 44 -7.10 9.76 -0.09
CA PHE A 44 -6.42 8.98 -1.11
C PHE A 44 -6.24 7.54 -0.65
N CYS A 45 -6.09 6.63 -1.61
CA CYS A 45 -5.55 5.29 -1.42
C CYS A 45 -4.26 5.17 -2.22
N ASP A 46 -3.58 4.05 -2.02
CA ASP A 46 -2.44 3.67 -2.84
C ASP A 46 -2.85 2.67 -3.92
N GLY A 47 -1.96 2.53 -4.88
CA GLY A 47 -2.00 1.54 -5.93
C GLY A 47 -0.62 1.34 -6.51
N PHE A 48 -0.51 0.40 -7.44
CA PHE A 48 0.73 0.20 -8.17
C PHE A 48 0.49 -0.24 -9.60
N LEU A 49 1.38 0.23 -10.48
CA LEU A 49 1.36 -0.13 -11.89
C LEU A 49 1.70 -1.61 -12.06
N LEU A 50 0.81 -2.33 -12.75
CA LEU A 50 1.08 -3.68 -13.24
C LEU A 50 1.70 -3.62 -14.64
N ASN A 51 1.25 -2.65 -15.43
CA ASN A 51 1.81 -2.31 -16.74
C ASN A 51 1.47 -0.84 -17.08
N LYS A 52 1.62 -0.45 -18.34
CA LYS A 52 1.35 0.94 -18.81
C LYS A 52 -0.13 1.34 -18.79
N GLU A 53 -1.04 0.37 -18.65
CA GLU A 53 -2.49 0.56 -18.82
C GLU A 53 -3.27 0.23 -17.54
N PHE A 54 -2.70 -0.58 -16.64
CA PHE A 54 -3.40 -1.12 -15.48
C PHE A 54 -2.68 -0.77 -14.17
N VAL A 55 -3.48 -0.24 -13.23
CA VAL A 55 -3.11 -0.05 -11.83
C VAL A 55 -3.87 -1.07 -10.98
N MET A 56 -3.17 -1.74 -10.07
CA MET A 56 -3.78 -2.56 -9.03
C MET A 56 -4.04 -1.73 -7.77
N THR A 57 -5.18 -1.95 -7.14
CA THR A 57 -5.55 -1.36 -5.85
C THR A 57 -6.54 -2.26 -5.10
N ALA A 58 -6.90 -1.88 -3.87
CA ALA A 58 -7.90 -2.58 -3.08
C ALA A 58 -9.32 -2.21 -3.56
N ALA A 59 -10.21 -3.21 -3.66
CA ALA A 59 -11.58 -3.00 -4.12
C ALA A 59 -12.39 -2.08 -3.20
N HIS A 60 -12.12 -2.10 -1.89
CA HIS A 60 -12.76 -1.20 -0.93
C HIS A 60 -12.14 0.21 -0.90
N CYS A 61 -11.20 0.52 -1.80
CA CYS A 61 -10.63 1.85 -1.89
C CYS A 61 -11.74 2.88 -2.16
N GLN A 62 -12.14 3.56 -1.10
CA GLN A 62 -13.14 4.61 -1.11
C GLN A 62 -12.51 5.99 -1.03
N ALA A 63 -11.23 6.10 -1.38
CA ALA A 63 -10.50 7.33 -1.14
C ALA A 63 -9.95 7.42 0.29
N ARG A 64 -10.13 6.46 1.21
CA ARG A 64 -9.90 6.73 2.65
C ARG A 64 -8.41 6.79 2.99
N LEU A 65 -7.99 7.78 3.79
CA LEU A 65 -6.62 7.96 4.29
C LEU A 65 -5.97 6.63 4.70
N GLY A 66 -4.88 6.26 4.01
CA GLY A 66 -4.00 5.16 4.37
C GLY A 66 -3.46 4.42 3.17
N ASP A 67 -2.62 3.42 3.44
CA ASP A 67 -1.83 2.71 2.41
C ASP A 67 -2.63 1.62 1.69
N SER A 68 -3.95 1.61 1.83
CA SER A 68 -4.83 0.60 1.21
C SER A 68 -4.64 0.59 -0.30
N GLY A 69 -4.45 -0.59 -0.88
CA GLY A 69 -4.19 -0.76 -2.30
C GLY A 69 -2.71 -0.72 -2.69
N GLY A 70 -1.82 -0.28 -1.80
CA GLY A 70 -0.38 -0.33 -2.02
C GLY A 70 0.18 -1.77 -2.06
N PRO A 71 1.33 -2.00 -2.71
CA PRO A 71 1.93 -3.33 -2.83
C PRO A 71 2.78 -3.71 -1.61
N LEU A 72 2.71 -4.97 -1.21
CA LEU A 72 3.74 -5.64 -0.39
C LEU A 72 4.79 -6.23 -1.32
N VAL A 73 5.96 -5.59 -1.39
CA VAL A 73 7.08 -5.97 -2.28
C VAL A 73 8.19 -6.63 -1.48
N CYS A 74 8.69 -7.77 -1.95
CA CYS A 74 9.83 -8.48 -1.36
C CYS A 74 11.15 -8.12 -2.05
N GLU A 75 12.27 -8.64 -1.54
CA GLU A 75 13.63 -8.35 -2.03
C GLU A 75 13.85 -8.71 -3.51
N ASP A 76 13.06 -9.65 -4.04
CA ASP A 76 13.09 -10.05 -5.44
C ASP A 76 12.34 -9.08 -6.38
N GLY A 77 11.84 -7.96 -5.85
CA GLY A 77 11.11 -6.94 -6.60
C GLY A 77 9.68 -7.33 -6.96
N LYS A 78 9.17 -8.48 -6.50
CA LYS A 78 7.81 -8.90 -6.81
C LYS A 78 6.83 -8.43 -5.74
N ALA A 79 5.63 -8.07 -6.19
CA ALA A 79 4.51 -7.85 -5.29
C ALA A 79 3.85 -9.18 -4.92
N TYR A 80 3.76 -9.45 -3.62
CA TYR A 80 3.12 -10.65 -3.07
C TYR A 80 1.73 -10.38 -2.51
N GLY A 81 1.47 -9.14 -2.11
CA GLY A 81 0.20 -8.76 -1.53
C GLY A 81 -0.21 -7.33 -1.86
N VAL A 82 -1.49 -7.06 -1.63
CA VAL A 82 -2.08 -5.71 -1.70
C VAL A 82 -2.54 -5.35 -0.30
N VAL A 83 -2.12 -4.21 0.23
CA VAL A 83 -2.56 -3.71 1.55
C VAL A 83 -4.07 -3.62 1.55
N SER A 84 -4.72 -4.29 2.49
CA SER A 84 -6.18 -4.34 2.58
C SER A 84 -6.69 -3.59 3.81
N ALA A 85 -6.26 -4.00 4.99
CA ALA A 85 -6.74 -3.44 6.25
C ALA A 85 -5.64 -3.53 7.30
N PHE A 86 -5.85 -2.91 8.44
CA PHE A 86 -5.07 -3.15 9.64
C PHE A 86 -6.03 -3.41 10.80
N PHE A 87 -5.56 -4.17 11.78
CA PHE A 87 -6.29 -4.37 13.02
C PHE A 87 -5.33 -4.27 14.21
N THR A 88 -5.82 -3.70 15.30
CA THR A 88 -5.07 -3.63 16.56
C THR A 88 -5.85 -4.46 17.59
N PRO A 89 -5.30 -5.57 18.12
CA PRO A 89 -6.03 -6.47 19.01
C PRO A 89 -6.52 -5.78 20.29
N HIS A 90 -5.62 -5.07 20.97
CA HIS A 90 -5.91 -4.27 22.15
C HIS A 90 -5.25 -2.89 22.08
N SER A 91 -5.75 -1.94 22.86
CA SER A 91 -5.18 -0.61 22.95
C SER A 91 -3.72 -0.68 23.44
N GLY A 92 -2.78 -0.24 22.60
CA GLY A 92 -1.35 -0.28 22.90
C GLY A 92 -0.58 -1.42 22.22
N ASP A 93 -1.28 -2.39 21.63
CA ASP A 93 -0.65 -3.43 20.81
C ASP A 93 -0.18 -2.88 19.45
N PRO A 94 0.82 -3.52 18.82
CA PRO A 94 1.19 -3.19 17.46
C PRO A 94 0.04 -3.52 16.50
N SER A 95 -0.20 -2.62 15.54
CA SER A 95 -1.15 -2.85 14.46
C SER A 95 -0.66 -3.97 13.54
N ILE A 96 -1.53 -4.92 13.25
CA ILE A 96 -1.29 -6.01 12.31
C ILE A 96 -1.88 -5.62 10.96
N ASN A 97 -1.03 -5.59 9.94
CA ASN A 97 -1.44 -5.35 8.57
C ASN A 97 -1.97 -6.63 7.92
N ILE A 98 -3.10 -6.50 7.23
CA ILE A 98 -3.78 -7.56 6.49
C ILE A 98 -3.65 -7.26 5.01
N PHE A 99 -3.19 -8.26 4.26
CA PHE A 99 -2.94 -8.14 2.82
C PHE A 99 -3.79 -9.13 2.03
N THR A 100 -4.27 -8.69 0.88
CA THR A 100 -4.83 -9.58 -0.14
C THR A 100 -3.69 -10.29 -0.85
N LYS A 101 -3.69 -11.61 -0.86
CA LYS A 101 -2.63 -12.42 -1.46
C LYS A 101 -2.77 -12.46 -2.99
N ILE A 102 -1.80 -11.90 -3.72
CA ILE A 102 -1.88 -11.73 -5.18
C ILE A 102 -1.94 -13.09 -5.90
N SER A 103 -1.19 -14.09 -5.41
CA SER A 103 -1.14 -15.42 -6.04
C SER A 103 -2.51 -16.07 -6.19
N ASP A 104 -3.43 -15.79 -5.26
CA ASP A 104 -4.75 -16.42 -5.22
C ASP A 104 -5.66 -15.89 -6.35
N TYR A 105 -5.31 -14.74 -6.93
CA TYR A 105 -6.02 -14.09 -8.04
C TYR A 105 -5.24 -14.13 -9.37
N ALA A 106 -4.10 -14.81 -9.42
CA ALA A 106 -3.20 -14.78 -10.58
C ALA A 106 -3.88 -15.19 -11.89
N SER A 107 -4.72 -16.22 -11.87
CA SER A 107 -5.47 -16.66 -13.06
C SER A 107 -6.42 -15.59 -13.59
N TRP A 108 -7.16 -14.94 -12.69
CA TRP A 108 -8.08 -13.86 -13.05
C TRP A 108 -7.32 -12.64 -13.58
N ILE A 109 -6.26 -12.22 -12.89
CA ILE A 109 -5.38 -11.12 -13.30
C ILE A 109 -4.85 -11.37 -14.72
N ASN A 110 -4.26 -12.54 -14.95
CA ASN A 110 -3.69 -12.89 -16.26
C ASN A 110 -4.76 -12.91 -17.36
N SER A 111 -5.98 -13.38 -17.05
CA SER A 111 -7.10 -13.40 -17.99
C SER A 111 -7.63 -12.00 -18.31
N THR A 112 -7.72 -11.11 -17.32
CA THR A 112 -8.24 -9.75 -17.51
C THR A 112 -7.25 -8.87 -18.26
N MET A 113 -5.96 -9.02 -17.97
CA MET A 113 -4.93 -8.15 -18.52
C MET A 113 -4.25 -8.73 -19.76
N ASN A 114 -4.48 -10.01 -20.07
CA ASN A 114 -3.78 -10.76 -21.13
C ASN A 114 -2.24 -10.73 -20.96
N ILE A 115 -1.74 -10.86 -19.73
CA ILE A 115 -0.30 -10.80 -19.38
C ILE A 115 0.18 -12.14 -18.82
N ARG A 116 1.42 -12.53 -19.15
CA ARG A 116 2.18 -13.56 -18.41
C ARG A 116 3.10 -12.89 -17.39
N LEU A 117 2.82 -13.13 -16.10
CA LEU A 117 3.62 -12.80 -14.91
C LEU A 117 3.74 -11.30 -14.54
N LEU A 118 3.35 -11.01 -13.28
CA LEU A 118 3.40 -9.71 -12.63
C LEU A 118 4.81 -9.44 -12.10
N GLU A 119 5.66 -8.85 -12.92
CA GLU A 119 6.84 -8.14 -12.42
C GLU A 119 6.45 -6.68 -12.21
N VAL A 120 6.58 -6.21 -10.97
CA VAL A 120 6.49 -4.78 -10.68
C VAL A 120 7.85 -4.19 -11.06
N LYS A 121 7.91 -3.44 -12.16
CA LYS A 121 9.13 -2.76 -12.62
C LYS A 121 9.35 -1.43 -11.92
#